data_AF-A0A0J6W380-F1
#
_entry.id   AF-A0A0J6W380-F1
#
_cell.length_a   1.000
_cell.length_b   1.000
_cell.length_c   1.000
_cell.angle_alpha   90.00
_cell.angle_beta   90.00
_cell.angle_gamma   90.00
#
_symmetry.space_group_name_H-M   'P 1'
#
loop_
_entity.id
_entity.type
_entity.pdbx_description
1 polymer ?
#
loop_
_entity_poly.entity_id
_entity_poly.type
_entity_poly.pdbx_seq_one_letter_code
_entity_poly.pdbx_strand_id
1 'polypeptide(L)'
;MNDTHDADCDDLPVTTVPWPTLEPDALAGAAGHIVSMVAPHTEADPAAVLLQLLAVFGATVENPWIRVANRQHRAVVHPLLIGRTSSGAKGTALGVVTAIRRRALPEFDVDKVVHGLSTGEGLIELVRDGTGLDDPGILDKRLLVEETEYRTVLARGRREGSTLAPILRQAWDLDDLRTLTRQRSALTCTRPHIVVVGHCTPKELTRMVTESDLAGGSVNRLLLCCSQRTRLNPRFGNMPEETLAEAAELFLQAHEHARPRNEVGVHEQFWSEWEAAYEDLVRDRPETWAAEATARGHVQVLRLALIYCLLDRADAIGVEHLRAALAMWRYCDWSARWIFSTVWEEVERTRAEDLAEYIRDGGPQGRTRTEINTDFYFGHRTAKQIEADLAPLVHAGTVSEMRVPTRGRPQLRYVHRLCGKSGYAQNADQAAKQPAEKPKTPRKKQDQQRKKGPTSSAPKPLPPQRHDLSARAEATSEQAFFANPLISHYDDAPPGAVKPSTPGMTERVIDIIARQKASQQTAVERCNPPGGEHCDKPPEEGSDVCLLHLNRQRLEVLRARGGDAS
;
A
#
# COMPACT_ATOMS: atom_id res chain seq x y z
N MET A 1 22.96 52.09 23.90
CA MET A 1 21.86 52.22 22.92
C MET A 1 22.36 51.71 21.58
N ASN A 2 22.12 50.43 21.33
CA ASN A 2 21.49 49.96 20.10
C ASN A 2 21.33 48.45 20.23
N ASP A 3 20.11 48.09 20.58
CA ASP A 3 19.54 46.76 20.41
C ASP A 3 19.68 46.34 18.95
N THR A 4 20.48 45.32 18.68
CA THR A 4 20.26 44.47 17.51
C THR A 4 19.32 43.38 17.97
N HIS A 5 18.02 43.66 17.83
CA HIS A 5 17.01 42.62 17.79
C HIS A 5 17.43 41.59 16.74
N ASP A 6 17.68 40.37 17.21
CA ASP A 6 17.68 39.17 16.38
C ASP A 6 16.43 39.22 15.51
N ALA A 7 16.65 39.33 14.20
CA ALA A 7 15.57 39.28 13.23
C ALA A 7 14.86 37.93 13.39
N ASP A 8 13.56 38.01 13.69
CA ASP A 8 12.61 36.91 13.75
C ASP A 8 12.90 35.87 12.66
N CYS A 9 13.31 34.68 13.08
CA CYS A 9 13.35 33.48 12.24
C CYS A 9 11.99 32.73 12.26
N ASP A 10 10.98 33.30 12.92
CA ASP A 10 9.65 32.72 13.07
C ASP A 10 8.66 33.47 12.17
N ASP A 11 8.50 32.99 10.93
CA ASP A 11 7.27 33.04 10.12
C ASP A 11 7.62 32.84 8.63
N LEU A 12 8.18 31.68 8.28
CA LEU A 12 8.08 31.24 6.89
C LEU A 12 6.60 30.92 6.62
N PRO A 13 5.92 31.60 5.67
CA PRO A 13 4.51 31.38 5.43
C PRO A 13 4.31 29.92 5.00
N VAL A 14 3.40 29.22 5.71
CA VAL A 14 2.98 27.86 5.35
C VAL A 14 2.45 27.89 3.92
N THR A 15 3.24 27.38 2.97
CA THR A 15 2.83 27.22 1.59
C THR A 15 1.82 26.08 1.49
N THR A 16 0.55 26.37 1.78
CA THR A 16 -0.52 25.40 1.61
C THR A 16 -0.68 25.06 0.14
N VAL A 17 -0.53 23.79 -0.24
CA VAL A 17 -0.87 23.31 -1.57
C VAL A 17 -2.39 23.36 -1.71
N PRO A 18 -2.95 24.00 -2.74
CA PRO A 18 -4.40 24.06 -2.95
C PRO A 18 -4.96 22.69 -3.33
N TRP A 19 -6.28 22.52 -3.16
CA TRP A 19 -6.98 21.29 -3.54
C TRP A 19 -6.81 21.01 -5.06
N PRO A 20 -6.56 19.75 -5.46
CA PRO A 20 -6.34 19.41 -6.87
C PRO A 20 -7.60 19.64 -7.71
N THR A 21 -7.41 20.15 -8.93
CA THR A 21 -8.50 20.37 -9.90
C THR A 21 -8.34 19.40 -11.06
N LEU A 22 -9.41 18.69 -11.42
CA LEU A 22 -9.39 17.76 -12.55
C LEU A 22 -9.42 18.53 -13.86
N GLU A 23 -8.43 18.28 -14.72
CA GLU A 23 -8.36 18.90 -16.03
C GLU A 23 -9.40 18.29 -17.00
N PRO A 24 -10.03 19.10 -17.88
CA PRO A 24 -11.07 18.61 -18.80
C PRO A 24 -10.64 17.44 -19.68
N ASP A 25 -9.37 17.40 -20.09
CA ASP A 25 -8.81 16.32 -20.92
C ASP A 25 -8.96 14.94 -20.27
N ALA A 26 -8.96 14.85 -18.94
CA ALA A 26 -9.19 13.59 -18.23
C ALA A 26 -10.60 13.03 -18.47
N LEU A 27 -11.56 13.90 -18.81
CA LEU A 27 -12.94 13.56 -19.14
C LEU A 27 -13.17 13.47 -20.66
N ALA A 28 -12.16 13.05 -21.41
CA ALA A 28 -12.29 12.73 -22.83
C ALA A 28 -12.86 11.32 -23.07
N GLY A 29 -13.34 11.10 -24.30
CA GLY A 29 -13.76 9.78 -24.78
C GLY A 29 -15.00 9.20 -24.07
N ALA A 30 -15.16 7.88 -24.20
CA ALA A 30 -16.24 7.11 -23.59
C ALA A 30 -16.22 7.18 -22.06
N ALA A 31 -15.03 7.16 -21.45
CA ALA A 31 -14.86 7.29 -20.00
C ALA A 31 -15.43 8.63 -19.51
N GLY A 32 -15.04 9.72 -20.17
CA GLY A 32 -15.54 11.07 -19.89
C GLY A 32 -17.03 11.24 -20.14
N HIS A 33 -17.55 10.63 -21.20
CA HIS A 33 -18.99 10.62 -21.48
C HIS A 33 -19.78 9.93 -20.36
N ILE A 34 -19.35 8.74 -19.93
CA ILE A 34 -19.96 8.04 -18.79
C ILE A 34 -19.94 8.92 -17.54
N VAL A 35 -18.78 9.51 -17.19
CA VAL A 35 -18.67 10.36 -15.99
C VAL A 35 -19.59 11.58 -16.08
N SER A 36 -19.68 12.21 -17.25
CA SER A 36 -20.52 13.39 -17.48
C SER A 36 -22.02 13.08 -17.35
N MET A 37 -22.44 11.91 -17.81
CA MET A 37 -23.83 11.43 -17.65
C MET A 37 -24.18 11.17 -16.19
N VAL A 38 -23.29 10.56 -15.42
CA VAL A 38 -23.59 10.16 -14.03
C VAL A 38 -23.39 11.29 -13.02
N ALA A 39 -22.49 12.24 -13.30
CA ALA A 39 -22.12 13.30 -12.37
C ALA A 39 -23.35 14.06 -11.81
N PRO A 40 -24.32 14.54 -12.61
CA PRO A 40 -25.50 15.24 -12.07
C PRO A 40 -26.29 14.45 -11.02
N HIS A 41 -26.24 13.13 -11.09
CA HIS A 41 -27.04 12.23 -10.25
C HIS A 41 -26.31 11.76 -8.98
N THR A 42 -25.01 12.04 -8.85
CA THR A 42 -24.20 11.65 -7.69
C THR A 42 -23.56 12.82 -6.98
N GLU A 43 -23.41 12.69 -5.65
CA GLU A 43 -22.64 13.62 -4.81
C GLU A 43 -21.13 13.43 -4.95
N ALA A 44 -20.69 12.35 -5.59
CA ALA A 44 -19.29 11.98 -5.75
C ALA A 44 -18.48 12.98 -6.59
N ASP A 45 -17.18 13.01 -6.33
CA ASP A 45 -16.22 13.74 -7.16
C ASP A 45 -16.09 13.08 -8.54
N PRO A 46 -16.24 13.81 -9.66
CA PRO A 46 -15.98 13.28 -10.99
C PRO A 46 -14.60 12.61 -11.12
N ALA A 47 -13.55 13.12 -10.47
CA ALA A 47 -12.24 12.50 -10.49
C ALA A 47 -12.23 11.12 -9.82
N ALA A 48 -12.96 10.97 -8.72
CA ALA A 48 -13.09 9.71 -8.00
C ALA A 48 -13.95 8.69 -8.77
N VAL A 49 -14.99 9.14 -9.47
CA VAL A 49 -15.80 8.28 -10.35
C VAL A 49 -14.97 7.83 -11.54
N LEU A 50 -14.30 8.76 -12.23
CA LEU A 50 -13.45 8.48 -13.39
C LEU A 50 -12.37 7.45 -13.07
N LEU A 51 -11.55 7.72 -12.05
CA LEU A 51 -10.42 6.85 -11.77
C LEU A 51 -10.84 5.43 -11.36
N GLN A 52 -11.94 5.31 -10.61
CA GLN A 52 -12.51 4.00 -10.28
C GLN A 52 -13.12 3.31 -11.49
N LEU A 53 -13.79 4.04 -12.39
CA LEU A 53 -14.29 3.50 -13.66
C LEU A 53 -13.15 2.89 -14.48
N LEU A 54 -12.03 3.62 -14.62
CA LEU A 54 -10.84 3.14 -15.33
C LEU A 54 -10.27 1.87 -14.69
N ALA A 55 -10.11 1.86 -13.36
CA ALA A 55 -9.57 0.71 -12.64
C ALA A 55 -10.50 -0.52 -12.72
N VAL A 56 -11.79 -0.32 -12.49
CA VAL A 56 -12.80 -1.39 -12.56
C VAL A 56 -12.89 -1.94 -13.97
N PHE A 57 -12.92 -1.09 -15.01
CA PHE A 57 -12.87 -1.55 -16.39
C PHE A 57 -11.63 -2.39 -16.66
N GLY A 58 -10.44 -1.89 -16.29
CA GLY A 58 -9.17 -2.60 -16.43
C GLY A 58 -9.16 -3.97 -15.75
N ALA A 59 -9.80 -4.11 -14.58
CA ALA A 59 -9.94 -5.39 -13.88
C ALA A 59 -10.72 -6.44 -14.69
N THR A 60 -11.63 -6.01 -15.57
CA THR A 60 -12.44 -6.92 -16.40
C THR A 60 -11.72 -7.42 -17.65
N VAL A 61 -10.64 -6.76 -18.10
CA VAL A 61 -9.96 -7.03 -19.37
C VAL A 61 -8.50 -7.51 -19.17
N GLU A 62 -8.31 -8.82 -19.06
CA GLU A 62 -6.99 -9.40 -18.73
C GLU A 62 -5.99 -9.52 -19.90
N ASN A 63 -6.47 -9.55 -21.14
CA ASN A 63 -5.67 -9.88 -22.31
C ASN A 63 -4.96 -8.70 -22.97
N PRO A 64 -5.53 -7.49 -23.05
CA PRO A 64 -4.87 -6.37 -23.70
C PRO A 64 -3.61 -5.91 -22.96
N TRP A 65 -2.52 -5.68 -23.69
CA TRP A 65 -1.29 -5.11 -23.12
C TRP A 65 -0.50 -4.31 -24.16
N ILE A 66 0.40 -3.48 -23.65
CA ILE A 66 1.45 -2.81 -24.42
C ILE A 66 2.82 -3.31 -24.00
N ARG A 67 3.79 -3.24 -24.91
CA ARG A 67 5.17 -3.66 -24.65
C ARG A 67 6.02 -2.47 -24.23
N VAL A 68 6.63 -2.57 -23.06
CA VAL A 68 7.56 -1.55 -22.55
C VAL A 68 8.75 -2.25 -21.92
N ALA A 69 9.97 -1.88 -22.30
CA ALA A 69 11.21 -2.46 -21.75
C ALA A 69 11.20 -4.01 -21.70
N ASN A 70 10.75 -4.65 -22.78
CA ASN A 70 10.59 -6.11 -22.91
C ASN A 70 9.61 -6.77 -21.92
N ARG A 71 8.74 -5.99 -21.27
CA ARG A 71 7.68 -6.48 -20.39
C ARG A 71 6.30 -6.13 -20.94
N GLN A 72 5.31 -6.94 -20.55
CA GLN A 72 3.90 -6.67 -20.81
C GLN A 72 3.36 -5.72 -19.74
N HIS A 73 2.72 -4.64 -20.16
CA HIS A 73 1.96 -3.76 -19.29
C HIS A 73 0.48 -3.88 -19.65
N ARG A 74 -0.31 -4.46 -18.75
CA ARG A 74 -1.76 -4.62 -18.89
C ARG A 74 -2.51 -3.44 -18.29
N ALA A 75 -3.83 -3.42 -18.49
CA ALA A 75 -4.79 -2.48 -17.92
C ALA A 75 -4.96 -2.61 -16.39
N VAL A 76 -3.87 -2.63 -15.63
CA VAL A 76 -3.84 -2.81 -14.17
C VAL A 76 -3.36 -1.54 -13.48
N VAL A 77 -4.30 -0.84 -12.84
CA VAL A 77 -4.02 0.34 -12.00
C VAL A 77 -4.64 0.15 -10.61
N HIS A 78 -4.10 0.80 -9.58
CA HIS A 78 -4.58 0.64 -8.20
C HIS A 78 -4.97 1.99 -7.60
N PRO A 79 -6.22 2.43 -7.73
CA PRO A 79 -6.63 3.71 -7.16
C PRO A 79 -6.73 3.63 -5.64
N LEU A 80 -6.19 4.65 -4.96
CA LEU A 80 -6.40 4.89 -3.54
C LEU A 80 -7.12 6.24 -3.37
N LEU A 81 -8.42 6.18 -3.12
CA LEU A 81 -9.24 7.36 -2.94
C LEU A 81 -9.13 7.89 -1.52
N ILE A 82 -8.86 9.18 -1.41
CA ILE A 82 -8.46 9.84 -0.18
C ILE A 82 -9.37 11.04 0.03
N GLY A 83 -10.20 10.97 1.06
CA GLY A 83 -11.20 11.99 1.34
C GLY A 83 -11.61 11.94 2.79
N ARG A 84 -12.14 13.03 3.34
CA ARG A 84 -12.60 13.06 4.73
C ARG A 84 -13.76 12.07 4.95
N THR A 85 -13.95 11.62 6.19
CA THR A 85 -15.11 10.78 6.54
C THR A 85 -16.39 11.56 6.29
N SER A 86 -17.43 10.90 5.76
CA SER A 86 -18.71 11.49 5.36
C SER A 86 -18.64 12.44 4.15
N SER A 87 -17.79 13.47 4.17
CA SER A 87 -17.70 14.45 3.08
C SER A 87 -16.80 14.05 1.92
N GLY A 88 -16.05 12.96 2.01
CA GLY A 88 -15.17 12.49 0.94
C GLY A 88 -15.90 11.76 -0.20
N ALA A 89 -17.15 11.32 0.00
CA ALA A 89 -17.99 10.61 -0.98
C ALA A 89 -17.32 9.42 -1.74
N LYS A 90 -16.25 8.85 -1.18
CA LYS A 90 -15.45 7.77 -1.81
C LYS A 90 -16.29 6.51 -2.09
N GLY A 91 -17.03 6.06 -1.08
CA GLY A 91 -17.96 4.93 -1.21
C GLY A 91 -19.11 5.20 -2.18
N THR A 92 -19.58 6.45 -2.23
CA THR A 92 -20.60 6.89 -3.20
C THR A 92 -20.08 6.79 -4.63
N ALA A 93 -18.84 7.21 -4.87
CA ALA A 93 -18.19 7.09 -6.16
C ALA A 93 -18.04 5.62 -6.60
N LEU A 94 -17.62 4.73 -5.68
CA LEU A 94 -17.54 3.29 -5.96
C LEU A 94 -18.92 2.71 -6.26
N GLY A 95 -19.95 3.10 -5.50
CA GLY A 95 -21.32 2.63 -5.69
C GLY A 95 -21.86 2.93 -7.10
N VAL A 96 -21.54 4.09 -7.67
CA VAL A 96 -21.87 4.44 -9.05
C VAL A 96 -21.22 3.47 -10.03
N VAL A 97 -19.92 3.25 -9.93
CA VAL A 97 -19.16 2.38 -10.82
C VAL A 97 -19.60 0.91 -10.68
N THR A 98 -19.87 0.47 -9.45
CA THR A 98 -20.38 -0.87 -9.15
C THR A 98 -21.77 -1.08 -9.76
N ALA A 99 -22.65 -0.08 -9.74
CA ALA A 99 -23.95 -0.18 -10.40
C ALA A 99 -23.81 -0.37 -11.92
N ILE A 100 -22.93 0.41 -12.56
CA ILE A 100 -22.63 0.28 -14.00
C ILE A 100 -22.08 -1.12 -14.30
N ARG A 101 -21.04 -1.55 -13.57
CA ARG A 101 -20.41 -2.87 -13.76
C ARG A 101 -21.40 -4.01 -13.57
N ARG A 102 -22.21 -4.00 -12.50
CA ARG A 102 -23.21 -5.05 -12.24
C ARG A 102 -24.26 -5.16 -13.33
N ARG A 103 -24.67 -4.02 -13.89
CA ARG A 103 -25.64 -3.96 -14.98
C ARG A 103 -25.03 -4.47 -16.29
N ALA A 104 -23.75 -4.18 -16.53
CA ALA A 104 -23.00 -4.57 -17.73
C ALA A 104 -22.53 -6.03 -17.72
N LEU A 105 -21.93 -6.48 -16.61
CA LEU A 105 -21.24 -7.77 -16.44
C LEU A 105 -21.63 -8.43 -15.10
N PRO A 106 -22.90 -8.85 -14.94
CA PRO A 106 -23.40 -9.41 -13.67
C PRO A 106 -22.62 -10.63 -13.18
N GLU A 107 -22.06 -11.44 -14.09
CA GLU A 107 -21.28 -12.63 -13.78
C GLU A 107 -19.91 -12.32 -13.15
N PHE A 108 -19.33 -11.15 -13.39
CA PHE A 108 -18.03 -10.76 -12.83
C PHE A 108 -18.08 -10.65 -11.30
N ASP A 109 -19.22 -10.20 -10.76
CA ASP A 109 -19.41 -9.99 -9.32
C ASP A 109 -19.58 -11.29 -8.52
N VAL A 110 -19.82 -12.43 -9.19
CA VAL A 110 -20.08 -13.71 -8.50
C VAL A 110 -18.84 -14.20 -7.77
N ASP A 111 -17.67 -14.06 -8.39
CA ASP A 111 -16.44 -14.71 -7.93
C ASP A 111 -15.15 -13.90 -8.17
N LYS A 112 -15.22 -12.73 -8.84
CA LYS A 112 -14.04 -11.89 -9.14
C LYS A 112 -13.93 -10.63 -8.28
N VAL A 113 -14.94 -10.32 -7.47
CA VAL A 113 -14.91 -9.16 -6.57
C VAL A 113 -14.74 -9.63 -5.13
N VAL A 114 -13.69 -9.15 -4.48
CA VAL A 114 -13.34 -9.56 -3.11
C VAL A 114 -13.04 -8.37 -2.21
N HIS A 115 -13.19 -8.59 -0.91
CA HIS A 115 -12.92 -7.61 0.15
C HIS A 115 -12.17 -8.28 1.29
N GLY A 116 -11.47 -7.50 2.11
CA GLY A 116 -10.85 -7.95 3.35
C GLY A 116 -9.48 -8.62 3.20
N LEU A 117 -8.60 -8.09 2.36
CA LEU A 117 -7.21 -8.53 2.15
C LEU A 117 -6.48 -8.78 3.47
N SER A 118 -6.21 -10.05 3.77
CA SER A 118 -5.66 -10.46 5.06
C SER A 118 -4.19 -10.83 5.00
N THR A 119 -3.78 -11.65 4.03
CA THR A 119 -2.40 -12.14 3.85
C THR A 119 -2.05 -12.23 2.36
N GLY A 120 -0.76 -12.23 2.02
CA GLY A 120 -0.31 -12.46 0.64
C GLY A 120 -0.67 -13.87 0.14
N GLU A 121 -0.58 -14.88 1.01
CA GLU A 121 -0.98 -16.26 0.69
C GLU A 121 -2.46 -16.37 0.32
N GLY A 122 -3.35 -15.74 1.10
CA GLY A 122 -4.78 -15.74 0.82
C GLY A 122 -5.13 -15.04 -0.49
N LEU A 123 -4.35 -14.02 -0.87
CA LEU A 123 -4.50 -13.37 -2.16
C LEU A 123 -4.07 -14.30 -3.32
N ILE A 124 -2.96 -15.02 -3.18
CA ILE A 124 -2.49 -15.96 -4.21
C ILE A 124 -3.48 -17.10 -4.37
N GLU A 125 -4.05 -17.63 -3.29
CA GLU A 125 -5.04 -18.73 -3.35
C GLU A 125 -6.22 -18.38 -4.28
N LEU A 126 -6.71 -17.14 -4.25
CA LEU A 126 -7.84 -16.68 -5.06
C LEU A 126 -7.56 -16.64 -6.56
N VAL A 127 -6.29 -16.72 -6.96
CA VAL A 127 -5.84 -16.68 -8.36
C VAL A 127 -4.80 -17.77 -8.65
N ARG A 128 -4.70 -18.82 -7.82
CA ARG A 128 -3.59 -19.77 -7.90
C ARG A 128 -3.63 -20.62 -9.16
N ASP A 129 -2.47 -21.13 -9.54
CA ASP A 129 -2.32 -22.14 -10.58
C ASP A 129 -2.76 -23.51 -10.08
N GLY A 130 -3.05 -24.38 -11.04
CA GLY A 130 -3.34 -25.77 -10.78
C GLY A 130 -2.12 -26.51 -10.23
N THR A 131 -2.37 -27.49 -9.36
CA THR A 131 -1.32 -28.32 -8.76
C THR A 131 -1.08 -29.63 -9.52
N GLY A 132 -1.83 -29.89 -10.59
CA GLY A 132 -1.72 -31.08 -11.43
C GLY A 132 -2.91 -31.26 -12.36
N LEU A 133 -3.06 -32.45 -12.94
CA LEU A 133 -4.15 -32.76 -13.89
C LEU A 133 -5.54 -32.74 -13.23
N ASP A 134 -5.64 -33.09 -11.94
CA ASP A 134 -6.91 -33.19 -11.20
C ASP A 134 -7.33 -31.88 -10.51
N ASP A 135 -6.45 -30.87 -10.52
CA ASP A 135 -6.71 -29.56 -9.92
C ASP A 135 -6.25 -28.48 -10.90
N PRO A 136 -7.15 -27.97 -11.76
CA PRO A 136 -6.81 -26.93 -12.75
C PRO A 136 -6.46 -25.59 -12.09
N GLY A 137 -6.69 -25.43 -10.78
CA GLY A 137 -6.55 -24.16 -10.09
C GLY A 137 -7.57 -23.14 -10.59
N ILE A 138 -7.23 -21.86 -10.48
CA ILE A 138 -8.08 -20.77 -10.94
C ILE A 138 -7.69 -20.40 -12.37
N LEU A 139 -8.56 -20.66 -13.35
CA LEU A 139 -8.29 -20.38 -14.77
C LEU A 139 -8.39 -18.90 -15.12
N ASP A 140 -9.45 -18.24 -14.64
CA ASP A 140 -9.66 -16.80 -14.83
C ASP A 140 -9.02 -16.04 -13.67
N LYS A 141 -7.89 -15.38 -13.97
CA LYS A 141 -7.02 -14.71 -13.00
C LYS A 141 -7.47 -13.29 -12.67
N ARG A 142 -8.57 -12.81 -13.27
CA ARG A 142 -9.11 -11.48 -12.99
C ARG A 142 -9.58 -11.42 -11.55
N LEU A 143 -9.11 -10.41 -10.81
CA LEU A 143 -9.54 -10.18 -9.44
C LEU A 143 -9.63 -8.68 -9.18
N LEU A 144 -10.82 -8.22 -8.82
CA LEU A 144 -11.05 -6.87 -8.32
C LEU A 144 -11.16 -6.92 -6.80
N VAL A 145 -10.24 -6.23 -6.14
CA VAL A 145 -10.21 -6.10 -4.69
C VAL A 145 -10.74 -4.72 -4.31
N GLU A 146 -11.81 -4.66 -3.54
CA GLU A 146 -12.40 -3.41 -3.05
C GLU A 146 -12.19 -3.28 -1.53
N GLU A 147 -11.31 -2.37 -1.12
CA GLU A 147 -10.92 -2.13 0.27
C GLU A 147 -11.38 -0.76 0.74
N THR A 148 -12.59 -0.68 1.29
CA THR A 148 -13.15 0.58 1.80
C THR A 148 -12.44 1.12 3.05
N GLU A 149 -11.60 0.30 3.69
CA GLU A 149 -10.74 0.67 4.81
C GLU A 149 -9.28 0.26 4.54
N TYR A 150 -8.63 0.92 3.59
CA TYR A 150 -7.27 0.59 3.16
C TYR A 150 -6.21 0.72 4.28
N ARG A 151 -6.50 1.49 5.34
CA ARG A 151 -5.67 1.53 6.56
C ARG A 151 -5.39 0.14 7.13
N THR A 152 -6.35 -0.79 7.01
CA THR A 152 -6.23 -2.16 7.54
C THR A 152 -5.25 -2.99 6.71
N VAL A 153 -5.22 -2.78 5.40
CA VAL A 153 -4.25 -3.39 4.48
C VAL A 153 -2.84 -2.95 4.84
N LEU A 154 -2.63 -1.63 5.04
CA LEU A 154 -1.35 -1.09 5.48
C LEU A 154 -0.93 -1.65 6.83
N ALA A 155 -1.84 -1.72 7.81
CA ALA A 155 -1.56 -2.27 9.13
C ALA A 155 -1.17 -3.77 9.07
N ARG A 156 -1.86 -4.57 8.24
CA ARG A 156 -1.58 -5.99 8.06
C ARG A 156 -0.26 -6.23 7.31
N GLY A 157 0.06 -5.38 6.34
CA GLY A 157 1.33 -5.42 5.60
C GLY A 157 2.56 -5.21 6.48
N ARG A 158 2.41 -4.56 7.65
CA ARG A 158 3.52 -4.27 8.59
C ARG A 158 3.78 -5.31 9.64
N ARG A 159 2.88 -6.28 9.82
CA ARG A 159 3.09 -7.32 10.80
C ARG A 159 4.38 -8.07 10.45
N GLU A 160 5.17 -8.39 11.45
CA GLU A 160 6.39 -9.16 11.27
C GLU A 160 6.04 -10.50 10.55
N GLY A 161 6.79 -10.81 9.49
CA GLY A 161 6.53 -11.97 8.63
C GLY A 161 5.39 -11.81 7.61
N SER A 162 4.74 -10.65 7.49
CA SER A 162 3.69 -10.41 6.49
C SER A 162 4.25 -10.35 5.07
N THR A 163 3.66 -11.14 4.17
CA THR A 163 3.99 -11.15 2.74
C THR A 163 3.07 -10.24 1.90
N LEU A 164 2.07 -9.61 2.50
CA LEU A 164 1.00 -8.92 1.77
C LEU A 164 1.54 -7.75 0.92
N ALA A 165 2.33 -6.85 1.50
CA ALA A 165 2.86 -5.69 0.75
C ALA A 165 3.84 -6.11 -0.39
N PRO A 166 4.79 -7.04 -0.18
CA PRO A 166 5.56 -7.62 -1.28
C PRO A 166 4.72 -8.26 -2.40
N ILE A 167 3.70 -9.07 -2.06
CA ILE A 167 2.83 -9.71 -3.06
C ILE A 167 2.01 -8.68 -3.85
N LEU A 168 1.49 -7.64 -3.20
CA LEU A 168 0.76 -6.57 -3.89
C LEU A 168 1.66 -5.80 -4.87
N ARG A 169 2.94 -5.56 -4.51
CA ARG A 169 3.91 -4.93 -5.43
C ARG A 169 4.17 -5.82 -6.65
N GLN A 170 4.40 -7.10 -6.44
CA GLN A 170 4.61 -8.08 -7.52
C GLN A 170 3.38 -8.22 -8.43
N ALA A 171 2.18 -8.26 -7.83
CA ALA A 171 0.92 -8.31 -8.58
C ALA A 171 0.75 -7.09 -9.49
N TRP A 172 1.08 -5.90 -9.01
CA TRP A 172 1.07 -4.70 -9.85
C TRP A 172 2.15 -4.74 -10.95
N ASP A 173 3.34 -5.29 -10.66
CA ASP A 173 4.42 -5.47 -11.64
C ASP A 173 4.08 -6.58 -12.67
N LEU A 174 3.00 -7.34 -12.46
CA LEU A 174 2.56 -8.50 -13.26
C LEU A 174 3.56 -9.67 -13.21
N ASP A 175 4.35 -9.74 -12.14
CA ASP A 175 5.27 -10.84 -11.86
C ASP A 175 4.49 -12.07 -11.35
N ASP A 176 5.02 -13.27 -11.59
CA ASP A 176 4.46 -14.49 -11.03
C ASP A 176 4.53 -14.49 -9.50
N LEU A 177 3.39 -14.71 -8.87
CA LEU A 177 3.29 -14.72 -7.41
C LEU A 177 3.62 -16.12 -6.89
N ARG A 178 4.42 -16.20 -5.83
CA ARG A 178 4.77 -17.49 -5.22
C ARG A 178 4.99 -17.40 -3.73
N THR A 179 4.66 -18.47 -3.00
CA THR A 179 5.08 -18.66 -1.61
C THR A 179 6.09 -19.79 -1.51
N LEU A 180 7.30 -19.47 -1.04
CA LEU A 180 8.42 -20.43 -0.91
C LEU A 180 8.38 -21.23 0.41
N THR A 181 7.54 -20.83 1.36
CA THR A 181 7.46 -21.36 2.73
C THR A 181 6.75 -22.72 2.83
N ARG A 182 6.03 -23.16 1.78
CA ARG A 182 5.37 -24.48 1.73
C ARG A 182 6.00 -25.38 0.67
N GLN A 183 6.92 -26.26 1.07
CA GLN A 183 7.63 -27.16 0.13
C GLN A 183 6.73 -28.19 -0.59
N ARG A 184 5.58 -28.57 -0.02
CA ARG A 184 4.62 -29.54 -0.62
C ARG A 184 3.33 -28.92 -1.17
N SER A 185 3.10 -27.63 -0.91
CA SER A 185 1.88 -26.90 -1.30
C SER A 185 2.19 -25.43 -1.57
N ALA A 186 3.25 -25.20 -2.33
CA ALA A 186 3.65 -23.85 -2.75
C ALA A 186 2.51 -23.25 -3.57
N LEU A 187 1.96 -22.14 -3.09
CA LEU A 187 0.96 -21.40 -3.84
C LEU A 187 1.70 -20.63 -4.92
N THR A 188 1.30 -20.84 -6.16
CA THR A 188 1.85 -20.15 -7.32
C THR A 188 0.70 -19.53 -8.10
N CYS A 189 0.93 -18.39 -8.70
CA CYS A 189 0.01 -17.76 -9.65
C CYS A 189 0.85 -17.18 -10.77
N THR A 190 0.73 -17.78 -11.96
CA THR A 190 1.31 -17.24 -13.18
C THR A 190 0.35 -16.23 -13.79
N ARG A 191 0.93 -15.15 -14.36
CA ARG A 191 0.17 -14.10 -15.06
C ARG A 191 -0.99 -13.47 -14.24
N PRO A 192 -0.78 -13.02 -12.99
CA PRO A 192 -1.84 -12.43 -12.18
C PRO A 192 -2.50 -11.23 -12.87
N HIS A 193 -3.81 -11.05 -12.68
CA HIS A 193 -4.56 -9.87 -13.14
C HIS A 193 -5.40 -9.31 -12.00
N ILE A 194 -4.72 -8.71 -11.02
CA ILE A 194 -5.33 -8.20 -9.79
C ILE A 194 -5.38 -6.69 -9.87
N VAL A 195 -6.54 -6.10 -9.59
CA VAL A 195 -6.74 -4.65 -9.42
C VAL A 195 -7.22 -4.38 -8.01
N VAL A 196 -6.65 -3.38 -7.34
CA VAL A 196 -7.03 -2.98 -5.98
C VAL A 196 -7.58 -1.56 -5.98
N VAL A 197 -8.82 -1.41 -5.55
CA VAL A 197 -9.47 -0.13 -5.27
C VAL A 197 -9.51 0.06 -3.76
N GLY A 198 -8.77 1.04 -3.25
CA GLY A 198 -8.68 1.34 -1.83
C GLY A 198 -9.32 2.67 -1.48
N HIS A 199 -9.94 2.77 -0.30
CA HIS A 199 -10.37 4.03 0.30
C HIS A 199 -9.63 4.29 1.60
N CYS A 200 -9.27 5.55 1.83
CA CYS A 200 -8.66 6.00 3.07
C CYS A 200 -9.07 7.45 3.37
N THR A 201 -8.79 7.93 4.57
CA THR A 201 -8.79 9.37 4.87
C THR A 201 -7.38 9.95 4.78
N PRO A 202 -7.23 11.27 4.57
CA PRO A 202 -5.92 11.91 4.59
C PRO A 202 -5.16 11.64 5.89
N LYS A 203 -5.83 11.76 7.04
CA LYS A 203 -5.23 11.53 8.37
C LYS A 203 -4.82 10.08 8.60
N GLU A 204 -5.62 9.11 8.15
CA GLU A 204 -5.25 7.70 8.25
C GLU A 204 -4.04 7.40 7.37
N LEU A 205 -4.01 7.92 6.14
CA LEU A 205 -2.91 7.67 5.23
C LEU A 205 -1.59 8.23 5.77
N THR A 206 -1.56 9.48 6.21
CA THR A 206 -0.32 10.13 6.71
C THR A 206 0.17 9.54 8.02
N ARG A 207 -0.74 9.07 8.89
CA ARG A 207 -0.36 8.35 10.14
C ARG A 207 0.13 6.95 9.88
N MET A 208 -0.43 6.29 8.87
CA MET A 208 0.00 4.96 8.50
C MET A 208 1.32 5.09 7.77
N VAL A 209 1.38 5.59 6.54
CA VAL A 209 2.55 5.53 5.63
C VAL A 209 3.87 5.87 6.33
N THR A 210 4.87 5.00 6.13
CA THR A 210 6.23 5.18 6.64
C THR A 210 7.21 5.42 5.49
N GLU A 211 8.40 5.92 5.81
CA GLU A 211 9.52 6.05 4.86
C GLU A 211 9.84 4.72 4.15
N SER A 212 9.74 3.59 4.86
CA SER A 212 9.93 2.25 4.29
C SER A 212 8.86 1.88 3.24
N ASP A 213 7.62 2.31 3.43
CA ASP A 213 6.54 2.05 2.47
C ASP A 213 6.73 2.84 1.16
N LEU A 214 7.28 4.06 1.27
CA LEU A 214 7.62 4.93 0.15
C LEU A 214 8.85 4.42 -0.60
N ALA A 215 9.96 4.25 0.12
CA ALA A 215 11.22 3.73 -0.44
C ALA A 215 11.07 2.31 -1.02
N GLY A 216 10.24 1.46 -0.39
CA GLY A 216 9.91 0.12 -0.87
C GLY A 216 8.98 0.12 -2.10
N GLY A 217 8.42 1.26 -2.48
CA GLY A 217 7.54 1.43 -3.63
C GLY A 217 6.14 0.83 -3.46
N SER A 218 5.66 0.67 -2.23
CA SER A 218 4.27 0.23 -2.00
C SER A 218 3.29 1.34 -2.38
N VAL A 219 3.64 2.60 -2.11
CA VAL A 219 2.78 3.76 -2.39
C VAL A 219 2.82 4.17 -3.86
N ASN A 220 3.99 4.13 -4.52
CA ASN A 220 4.13 4.59 -5.91
C ASN A 220 3.49 3.68 -6.97
N ARG A 221 2.97 2.53 -6.57
CA ARG A 221 2.13 1.66 -7.40
C ARG A 221 0.63 1.98 -7.24
N LEU A 222 0.27 2.86 -6.31
CA LEU A 222 -1.08 3.36 -6.12
C LEU A 222 -1.27 4.70 -6.86
N LEU A 223 -2.47 4.91 -7.40
CA LEU A 223 -2.92 6.20 -7.91
C LEU A 223 -3.67 6.93 -6.81
N LEU A 224 -2.99 7.84 -6.12
CA LEU A 224 -3.58 8.63 -5.04
C LEU A 224 -4.59 9.62 -5.63
N CYS A 225 -5.83 9.58 -5.16
CA CYS A 225 -6.90 10.42 -5.70
C CYS A 225 -7.62 11.13 -4.58
N CYS A 226 -7.44 12.44 -4.47
CA CYS A 226 -8.26 13.25 -3.59
C CYS A 226 -9.73 13.20 -4.02
N SER A 227 -10.63 13.05 -3.06
CA SER A 227 -12.07 12.92 -3.29
C SER A 227 -12.84 13.74 -2.27
N GLN A 228 -13.78 14.53 -2.76
CA GLN A 228 -14.72 15.29 -1.94
C GLN A 228 -16.13 15.28 -2.53
N ARG A 229 -17.12 15.51 -1.68
CA ARG A 229 -18.49 15.74 -2.12
C ARG A 229 -18.56 17.03 -2.91
N THR A 230 -19.06 16.96 -4.15
CA THR A 230 -19.13 18.11 -5.06
C THR A 230 -20.50 18.76 -5.14
N ARG A 231 -21.56 18.04 -4.74
CA ARG A 231 -22.94 18.53 -4.73
C ARG A 231 -23.77 17.87 -3.64
N LEU A 232 -24.97 18.41 -3.41
CA LEU A 232 -25.95 17.87 -2.48
C LEU A 232 -27.14 17.33 -3.28
N ASN A 233 -27.42 16.04 -3.13
CA ASN A 233 -28.55 15.36 -3.76
C ASN A 233 -29.51 14.88 -2.65
N PRO A 234 -30.32 15.79 -2.07
CA PRO A 234 -31.17 15.47 -0.91
C PRO A 234 -32.28 14.45 -1.22
N ARG A 235 -32.53 14.18 -2.51
CA ARG A 235 -33.48 13.16 -2.98
C ARG A 235 -32.81 11.81 -3.23
N PHE A 236 -31.96 11.40 -2.28
CA PHE A 236 -31.29 10.09 -2.22
C PHE A 236 -30.30 9.74 -3.36
N GLY A 237 -30.09 10.61 -4.36
CA GLY A 237 -28.96 10.52 -5.29
C GLY A 237 -28.91 9.27 -6.16
N ASN A 238 -30.07 8.68 -6.50
CA ASN A 238 -30.11 7.54 -7.41
C ASN A 238 -29.96 8.00 -8.87
N MET A 239 -29.12 7.29 -9.62
CA MET A 239 -29.04 7.45 -11.07
C MET A 239 -30.34 6.99 -11.72
N PRO A 240 -30.93 7.75 -12.67
CA PRO A 240 -32.05 7.27 -13.46
C PRO A 240 -31.70 5.95 -14.16
N GLU A 241 -32.66 5.03 -14.26
CA GLU A 241 -32.43 3.72 -14.91
C GLU A 241 -31.96 3.87 -16.35
N GLU A 242 -32.49 4.87 -17.07
CA GLU A 242 -32.08 5.19 -18.45
C GLU A 242 -30.59 5.55 -18.53
N THR A 243 -30.13 6.43 -17.65
CA THR A 243 -28.72 6.83 -17.55
C THR A 243 -27.82 5.66 -17.14
N LEU A 244 -28.28 4.82 -16.21
CA LEU A 244 -27.55 3.63 -15.78
C LEU A 244 -27.43 2.60 -16.91
N ALA A 245 -28.52 2.37 -17.64
CA ALA A 245 -28.55 1.46 -18.77
C ALA A 245 -27.62 1.93 -19.89
N GLU A 246 -27.62 3.23 -20.21
CA GLU A 246 -26.73 3.81 -21.23
C GLU A 246 -25.26 3.70 -20.81
N ALA A 247 -24.92 4.06 -19.57
CA ALA A 247 -23.56 3.93 -19.06
C ALA A 247 -23.07 2.47 -19.03
N ALA A 248 -23.95 1.53 -18.66
CA ALA A 248 -23.65 0.10 -18.65
C ALA A 248 -23.46 -0.45 -20.07
N GLU A 249 -24.25 0.00 -21.04
CA GLU A 249 -24.12 -0.38 -22.44
C GLU A 249 -22.79 0.08 -23.02
N LEU A 250 -22.38 1.33 -22.78
CA LEU A 250 -21.07 1.84 -23.20
C LEU A 250 -19.92 1.01 -22.58
N PHE A 251 -20.03 0.69 -21.29
CA PHE A 251 -19.05 -0.17 -20.60
C PHE A 251 -18.99 -1.57 -21.23
N LEU A 252 -20.14 -2.19 -21.48
CA LEU A 252 -20.23 -3.53 -22.06
C LEU A 252 -19.67 -3.57 -23.48
N GLN A 253 -20.03 -2.62 -24.33
CA GLN A 253 -19.51 -2.54 -25.70
C GLN A 253 -17.99 -2.38 -25.72
N ALA A 254 -17.43 -1.58 -24.82
CA ALA A 254 -15.99 -1.47 -24.65
C ALA A 254 -15.37 -2.78 -24.16
N HIS A 255 -15.99 -3.45 -23.19
CA HIS A 255 -15.51 -4.73 -22.65
C HIS A 255 -15.43 -5.81 -23.74
N GLU A 256 -16.51 -6.01 -24.50
CA GLU A 256 -16.58 -7.02 -25.56
C GLU A 256 -15.56 -6.77 -26.67
N HIS A 257 -15.33 -5.51 -27.01
CA HIS A 257 -14.33 -5.12 -28.00
C HIS A 257 -12.89 -5.29 -27.50
N ALA A 258 -12.65 -5.04 -26.21
CA ALA A 258 -11.33 -5.10 -25.60
C ALA A 258 -10.89 -6.53 -25.26
N ARG A 259 -11.80 -7.37 -24.74
CA ARG A 259 -11.51 -8.72 -24.23
C ARG A 259 -10.72 -9.64 -25.18
N PRO A 260 -10.96 -9.70 -26.52
CA PRO A 260 -10.21 -10.59 -27.41
C PRO A 260 -8.84 -10.04 -27.81
N ARG A 261 -8.52 -8.79 -27.48
CA ARG A 261 -7.28 -8.14 -27.91
C ARG A 261 -6.07 -8.62 -27.11
N ASN A 262 -4.91 -8.49 -27.73
CA ASN A 262 -3.63 -8.91 -27.18
C ASN A 262 -2.70 -7.69 -27.12
N GLU A 263 -1.58 -7.69 -27.86
CA GLU A 263 -0.75 -6.50 -28.00
C GLU A 263 -1.52 -5.35 -28.66
N VAL A 264 -1.55 -4.18 -28.01
CA VAL A 264 -2.13 -2.94 -28.52
C VAL A 264 -1.01 -2.04 -29.03
N GLY A 265 -1.14 -1.58 -30.26
CA GLY A 265 -0.18 -0.68 -30.90
C GLY A 265 -0.30 0.77 -30.40
N VAL A 266 0.55 1.63 -30.93
CA VAL A 266 0.59 3.06 -30.62
C VAL A 266 0.59 3.83 -31.94
N HIS A 267 -0.21 4.89 -32.06
CA HIS A 267 -0.24 5.73 -33.25
C HIS A 267 1.00 6.64 -33.32
N GLU A 268 1.47 6.97 -34.53
CA GLU A 268 2.70 7.77 -34.70
C GLU A 268 2.65 9.14 -33.98
N GLN A 269 1.49 9.80 -33.97
CA GLN A 269 1.29 11.10 -33.32
C GLN A 269 1.45 11.05 -31.79
N PHE A 270 1.34 9.87 -31.18
CA PHE A 270 1.57 9.67 -29.76
C PHE A 270 3.01 10.02 -29.37
N TRP A 271 3.99 9.65 -30.20
CA TRP A 271 5.40 9.71 -29.82
C TRP A 271 5.88 11.12 -29.52
N SER A 272 5.48 12.10 -30.34
CA SER A 272 5.87 13.50 -30.13
C SER A 272 5.40 14.06 -28.78
N GLU A 273 4.19 13.70 -28.34
CA GLU A 273 3.69 14.15 -27.03
C GLU A 273 4.23 13.31 -25.88
N TRP A 274 4.42 12.01 -26.11
CA TRP A 274 5.01 11.12 -25.14
C TRP A 274 6.44 11.53 -24.80
N GLU A 275 7.27 11.81 -25.79
CA GLU A 275 8.65 12.26 -25.59
C GLU A 275 8.72 13.54 -24.76
N ALA A 276 7.88 14.54 -25.09
CA ALA A 276 7.80 15.78 -24.34
C ALA A 276 7.34 15.57 -22.89
N ALA A 277 6.32 14.73 -22.67
CA ALA A 277 5.83 14.44 -21.33
C ALA A 277 6.76 13.53 -20.52
N TYR A 278 7.49 12.63 -21.19
CA TYR A 278 8.36 11.65 -20.56
C TYR A 278 9.48 12.32 -19.76
N GLU A 279 10.10 13.37 -20.31
CA GLU A 279 11.14 14.15 -19.63
C GLU A 279 10.66 14.66 -18.26
N ASP A 280 9.44 15.19 -18.18
CA ASP A 280 8.85 15.67 -16.92
C ASP A 280 8.48 14.53 -15.96
N LEU A 281 8.09 13.37 -16.50
CA LEU A 281 7.68 12.19 -15.72
C LEU A 281 8.87 11.45 -15.09
N VAL A 282 10.05 11.54 -15.67
CA VAL A 282 11.26 10.85 -15.18
C VAL A 282 12.34 11.78 -14.63
N ARG A 283 12.14 13.10 -14.69
CA ARG A 283 13.05 14.08 -14.11
C ARG A 283 13.31 13.78 -12.64
N ASP A 284 14.56 13.98 -12.22
CA ASP A 284 14.94 13.96 -10.81
C ASP A 284 14.10 14.96 -10.01
N ARG A 285 13.46 14.46 -8.95
CA ARG A 285 12.64 15.25 -8.04
C ARG A 285 13.28 15.32 -6.65
N PRO A 286 13.02 16.38 -5.88
CA PRO A 286 13.46 16.45 -4.48
C PRO A 286 12.97 15.23 -3.69
N GLU A 287 13.78 14.77 -2.73
CA GLU A 287 13.47 13.68 -1.80
C GLU A 287 12.33 14.09 -0.84
N THR A 288 11.11 14.05 -1.37
CA THR A 288 9.88 14.36 -0.65
C THR A 288 8.94 13.19 -0.75
N TRP A 289 8.12 12.98 0.28
CA TRP A 289 7.14 11.89 0.28
C TRP A 289 6.17 11.96 -0.91
N ALA A 290 5.81 13.19 -1.34
CA ALA A 290 5.01 13.39 -2.54
C ALA A 290 5.71 12.88 -3.81
N ALA A 291 7.00 13.22 -4.00
CA ALA A 291 7.77 12.76 -5.15
C ALA A 291 8.01 11.24 -5.12
N GLU A 292 8.32 10.67 -3.96
CA GLU A 292 8.48 9.22 -3.80
C GLU A 292 7.18 8.47 -4.09
N ALA A 293 6.04 9.00 -3.62
CA ALA A 293 4.71 8.44 -3.88
C ALA A 293 4.32 8.51 -5.36
N THR A 294 4.94 9.36 -6.17
CA THR A 294 4.60 9.53 -7.60
C THR A 294 5.71 9.10 -8.56
N ALA A 295 6.79 8.49 -8.06
CA ALA A 295 7.99 8.14 -8.83
C ALA A 295 7.76 7.18 -10.02
N ARG A 296 6.61 6.51 -10.12
CA ARG A 296 6.26 5.58 -11.23
C ARG A 296 5.31 6.19 -12.27
N GLY A 297 5.25 7.51 -12.36
CA GLY A 297 4.30 8.22 -13.22
C GLY A 297 4.26 7.75 -14.67
N HIS A 298 5.41 7.59 -15.31
CA HIS A 298 5.48 7.12 -16.70
C HIS A 298 4.78 5.77 -16.93
N VAL A 299 4.95 4.79 -16.02
CA VAL A 299 4.24 3.50 -16.15
C VAL A 299 2.75 3.66 -15.92
N GLN A 300 2.35 4.48 -14.93
CA GLN A 300 0.94 4.71 -14.62
C GLN A 300 0.22 5.39 -15.79
N VAL A 301 0.83 6.40 -16.41
CA VAL A 301 0.29 7.09 -17.60
C VAL A 301 0.06 6.11 -18.74
N LEU A 302 1.03 5.25 -19.04
CA LEU A 302 0.89 4.26 -20.12
C LEU A 302 -0.26 3.27 -19.87
N ARG A 303 -0.44 2.81 -18.62
CA ARG A 303 -1.56 1.92 -18.27
C ARG A 303 -2.90 2.65 -18.33
N LEU A 304 -2.96 3.90 -17.88
CA LEU A 304 -4.15 4.74 -18.02
C LEU A 304 -4.50 4.96 -19.51
N ALA A 305 -3.51 5.29 -20.36
CA ALA A 305 -3.71 5.51 -21.79
C ALA A 305 -4.23 4.25 -22.49
N LEU A 306 -3.69 3.07 -22.13
CA LEU A 306 -4.23 1.79 -22.57
C LEU A 306 -5.71 1.64 -22.17
N ILE A 307 -6.07 1.94 -20.92
CA ILE A 307 -7.46 1.83 -20.47
C ILE A 307 -8.39 2.78 -21.24
N TYR A 308 -7.99 4.04 -21.45
CA TYR A 308 -8.76 5.00 -22.26
C TYR A 308 -8.94 4.48 -23.70
N CYS A 309 -7.87 3.99 -24.33
CA CYS A 309 -7.92 3.41 -25.67
C CYS A 309 -8.92 2.24 -25.77
N LEU A 310 -8.94 1.36 -24.77
CA LEU A 310 -9.86 0.23 -24.73
C LEU A 310 -11.32 0.67 -24.51
N LEU A 311 -11.54 1.67 -23.64
CA LEU A 311 -12.87 2.26 -23.43
C LEU A 311 -13.41 2.95 -24.68
N ASP A 312 -12.54 3.62 -25.43
CA ASP A 312 -12.88 4.28 -26.70
C ASP A 312 -13.02 3.30 -27.86
N ARG A 313 -12.75 2.01 -27.62
CA ARG A 313 -12.75 0.94 -28.63
C ARG A 313 -11.78 1.21 -29.77
N ALA A 314 -10.70 1.95 -29.53
CA ALA A 314 -9.68 2.25 -30.52
C ALA A 314 -8.74 1.06 -30.75
N ASP A 315 -8.23 0.89 -31.99
CA ASP A 315 -7.30 -0.19 -32.37
C ASP A 315 -5.88 -0.02 -31.80
N ALA A 316 -5.47 1.23 -31.56
CA ALA A 316 -4.17 1.59 -31.03
C ALA A 316 -4.27 2.82 -30.13
N ILE A 317 -3.27 3.02 -29.27
CA ILE A 317 -3.20 4.18 -28.38
C ILE A 317 -2.87 5.42 -29.20
N GLY A 318 -3.88 6.27 -29.39
CA GLY A 318 -3.76 7.62 -29.95
C GLY A 318 -3.37 8.70 -28.94
N VAL A 319 -3.19 9.91 -29.46
CA VAL A 319 -2.74 11.10 -28.71
C VAL A 319 -3.79 11.58 -27.71
N GLU A 320 -5.07 11.46 -28.04
CA GLU A 320 -6.21 11.76 -27.18
C GLU A 320 -6.21 10.91 -25.90
N HIS A 321 -5.89 9.62 -26.01
CA HIS A 321 -5.80 8.73 -24.85
C HIS A 321 -4.60 9.08 -23.96
N LEU A 322 -3.48 9.51 -24.56
CA LEU A 322 -2.32 9.97 -23.81
C LEU A 322 -2.63 11.26 -23.04
N ARG A 323 -3.27 12.25 -23.69
CA ARG A 323 -3.65 13.51 -23.03
C ARG A 323 -4.60 13.27 -21.87
N ALA A 324 -5.60 12.41 -22.05
CA ALA A 324 -6.52 12.02 -20.99
C ALA A 324 -5.80 11.33 -19.82
N ALA A 325 -4.89 10.40 -20.12
CA ALA A 325 -4.08 9.71 -19.13
C ALA A 325 -3.15 10.67 -18.35
N LEU A 326 -2.50 11.60 -19.04
CA LEU A 326 -1.64 12.62 -18.44
C LEU A 326 -2.46 13.56 -17.53
N ALA A 327 -3.64 13.98 -17.97
CA ALA A 327 -4.53 14.82 -17.18
C ALA A 327 -5.00 14.12 -15.88
N MET A 328 -5.39 12.84 -15.97
CA MET A 328 -5.73 12.05 -14.78
C MET A 328 -4.50 11.83 -13.88
N TRP A 329 -3.33 11.57 -14.47
CA TRP A 329 -2.08 11.44 -13.71
C TRP A 329 -1.69 12.74 -12.99
N ARG A 330 -1.81 13.90 -13.64
CA ARG A 330 -1.55 15.22 -13.01
C ARG A 330 -2.45 15.44 -11.80
N TYR A 331 -3.72 15.04 -11.88
CA TYR A 331 -4.62 15.07 -10.72
C TYR A 331 -4.11 14.18 -9.58
N CYS A 332 -3.60 12.98 -9.88
CA CYS A 332 -3.02 12.09 -8.88
C CYS A 332 -1.71 12.64 -8.27
N ASP A 333 -0.83 13.21 -9.10
CA ASP A 333 0.42 13.84 -8.63
C ASP A 333 0.12 15.04 -7.72
N TRP A 334 -0.84 15.88 -8.10
CA TRP A 334 -1.30 17.00 -7.28
C TRP A 334 -1.98 16.52 -5.99
N SER A 335 -2.77 15.45 -6.04
CA SER A 335 -3.33 14.81 -4.85
C SER A 335 -2.24 14.38 -3.87
N ALA A 336 -1.16 13.75 -4.36
CA ALA A 336 -0.03 13.35 -3.52
C ALA A 336 0.65 14.56 -2.85
N ARG A 337 0.88 15.65 -3.60
CA ARG A 337 1.43 16.91 -3.05
C ARG A 337 0.52 17.50 -1.98
N TRP A 338 -0.79 17.55 -2.23
CA TRP A 338 -1.76 18.06 -1.26
C TRP A 338 -1.76 17.24 0.05
N ILE A 339 -1.70 15.92 -0.07
CA ILE A 339 -1.68 15.00 1.09
C ILE A 339 -0.38 15.14 1.88
N PHE A 340 0.77 15.04 1.21
CA PHE A 340 2.07 14.92 1.88
C PHE A 340 2.73 16.26 2.19
N SER A 341 2.27 17.38 1.63
CA SER A 341 2.71 18.71 2.03
C SER A 341 1.72 19.33 3.02
N THR A 342 0.44 19.49 2.66
CA THR A 342 -0.49 20.25 3.52
C THR A 342 -0.98 19.44 4.72
N VAL A 343 -1.52 18.23 4.50
CA VAL A 343 -2.16 17.45 5.57
C VAL A 343 -1.11 16.86 6.52
N TRP A 344 0.02 16.46 5.98
CA TRP A 344 1.12 15.92 6.78
C TRP A 344 1.66 16.97 7.74
N GLU A 345 1.95 18.19 7.27
CA GLU A 345 2.36 19.31 8.12
C GLU A 345 1.31 19.65 9.19
N GLU A 346 0.02 19.62 8.85
CA GLU A 346 -1.05 19.84 9.83
C GLU A 346 -1.07 18.74 10.92
N VAL A 347 -0.90 17.47 10.53
CA VAL A 347 -0.82 16.35 11.48
C VAL A 347 0.43 16.44 12.36
N GLU A 348 1.55 16.86 11.80
CA GLU A 348 2.78 17.10 12.54
C GLU A 348 2.62 18.22 13.58
N ARG A 349 2.02 19.34 13.19
CA ARG A 349 1.74 20.46 14.08
C ARG A 349 0.84 20.04 15.23
N THR A 350 -0.30 19.39 14.95
CA THR A 350 -1.21 18.89 16.00
C THR A 350 -0.49 17.88 16.91
N ARG A 351 0.33 16.98 16.36
CA ARG A 351 1.12 16.02 17.16
C ARG A 351 2.13 16.72 18.07
N ALA A 352 2.78 17.78 17.60
CA ALA A 352 3.70 18.58 18.40
C ALA A 352 2.95 19.32 19.52
N GLU A 353 1.76 19.85 19.25
CA GLU A 353 0.87 20.46 20.25
C GLU A 353 0.42 19.44 21.30
N ASP A 354 -0.04 18.25 20.89
CA ASP A 354 -0.44 17.15 21.77
C ASP A 354 0.73 16.68 22.64
N LEU A 355 1.94 16.57 22.08
CA LEU A 355 3.15 16.22 22.83
C LEU A 355 3.49 17.29 23.86
N ALA A 356 3.39 18.57 23.49
CA ALA A 356 3.60 19.67 24.41
C ALA A 356 2.57 19.65 25.56
N GLU A 357 1.31 19.33 25.28
CA GLU A 357 0.26 19.17 26.28
C GLU A 357 0.52 17.97 27.20
N TYR A 358 0.87 16.80 26.66
CA TYR A 358 1.25 15.64 27.49
C TYR A 358 2.44 15.94 28.42
N ILE A 359 3.42 16.72 27.93
CA ILE A 359 4.55 17.19 28.74
C ILE A 359 4.07 18.17 29.82
N ARG A 360 3.13 19.07 29.50
CA ARG A 360 2.51 20.01 30.44
C ARG A 360 1.77 19.30 31.57
N ASP A 361 1.08 18.20 31.26
CA ASP A 361 0.39 17.37 32.24
C ASP A 361 1.34 16.68 33.24
N GLY A 362 2.62 16.52 32.87
CA GLY A 362 3.67 16.11 33.81
C GLY A 362 3.98 17.15 34.89
N GLY A 363 3.42 18.35 34.79
CA GLY A 363 3.57 19.44 35.76
C GLY A 363 5.03 19.89 35.92
N PRO A 364 5.42 20.43 37.09
CA PRO A 364 6.79 20.90 37.34
C PRO A 364 7.86 19.79 37.25
N GLN A 365 7.46 18.52 37.39
CA GLN A 365 8.35 17.37 37.25
C GLN A 365 8.63 17.03 35.78
N GLY A 366 7.82 17.54 34.85
CA GLY A 366 7.89 17.24 33.43
C GLY A 366 7.74 15.76 33.11
N ARG A 367 8.17 15.38 31.91
CA ARG A 367 8.19 14.00 31.43
C ARG A 367 9.58 13.61 30.99
N THR A 368 10.00 12.41 31.34
CA THR A 368 11.22 11.79 30.84
C THR A 368 11.01 11.28 29.42
N ARG A 369 12.11 11.09 28.67
CA ARG A 369 12.03 10.46 27.34
C ARG A 369 11.39 9.06 27.39
N THR A 370 11.57 8.33 28.49
CA THR A 370 10.97 7.00 28.68
C THR A 370 9.45 7.10 28.84
N GLU A 371 8.96 8.03 29.66
CA GLU A 371 7.51 8.29 29.80
C GLU A 371 6.91 8.77 28.48
N ILE A 372 7.58 9.65 27.75
CA ILE A 372 7.15 10.08 26.40
C ILE A 372 7.08 8.88 25.44
N ASN A 373 8.07 7.99 25.45
CA ASN A 373 8.02 6.83 24.57
C ASN A 373 6.88 5.89 24.96
N THR A 374 6.79 5.50 26.23
CA THR A 374 5.88 4.47 26.71
C THR A 374 4.43 4.94 26.75
N ASP A 375 4.18 6.16 27.24
CA ASP A 375 2.82 6.62 27.54
C ASP A 375 2.22 7.44 26.39
N PHE A 376 3.03 8.22 25.65
CA PHE A 376 2.56 9.02 24.52
C PHE A 376 2.74 8.31 23.18
N TYR A 377 3.91 7.72 22.94
CA TYR A 377 4.20 6.98 21.71
C TYR A 377 3.93 5.47 21.78
N PHE A 378 3.44 4.95 22.92
CA PHE A 378 3.14 3.53 23.14
C PHE A 378 4.30 2.56 22.81
N GLY A 379 5.54 3.03 22.96
CA GLY A 379 6.74 2.26 22.68
C GLY A 379 7.10 2.14 21.20
N HIS A 380 6.41 2.87 20.31
CA HIS A 380 6.57 2.75 18.86
C HIS A 380 7.61 3.69 18.25
N ARG A 381 8.32 4.49 19.06
CA ARG A 381 9.36 5.41 18.56
C ARG A 381 10.74 5.12 19.12
N THR A 382 11.72 5.28 18.25
CA THR A 382 13.13 5.21 18.62
C THR A 382 13.56 6.49 19.35
N ALA A 383 14.66 6.40 20.10
CA ALA A 383 15.31 7.55 20.74
C ALA A 383 15.49 8.74 19.78
N LYS A 384 15.98 8.48 18.57
CA LYS A 384 16.28 9.49 17.56
C LYS A 384 15.00 10.19 17.05
N GLN A 385 13.92 9.43 16.86
CA GLN A 385 12.64 9.99 16.42
C GLN A 385 12.01 10.86 17.52
N ILE A 386 12.09 10.44 18.78
CA ILE A 386 11.59 11.24 19.91
C ILE A 386 12.39 12.55 20.04
N GLU A 387 13.71 12.49 19.87
CA GLU A 387 14.55 13.70 19.86
C GLU A 387 14.22 14.64 18.68
N ALA A 388 13.96 14.10 17.49
CA ALA A 388 13.50 14.89 16.34
C ALA A 388 12.14 15.54 16.59
N ASP A 389 11.20 14.84 17.26
CA ASP A 389 9.88 15.38 17.60
C ASP A 389 9.95 16.44 18.72
N LEU A 390 10.94 16.35 19.63
CA LEU A 390 11.14 17.30 20.72
C LEU A 390 11.96 18.54 20.31
N ALA A 391 12.86 18.40 19.33
CA ALA A 391 13.76 19.48 18.92
C ALA A 391 13.03 20.78 18.54
N PRO A 392 11.92 20.77 17.76
CA PRO A 392 11.16 21.99 17.46
C PRO A 392 10.54 22.61 18.72
N LEU A 393 10.02 21.80 19.64
CA LEU A 393 9.40 22.27 20.88
C LEU A 393 10.43 22.89 21.84
N VAL A 394 11.65 22.34 21.86
CA VAL A 394 12.78 22.87 22.62
C VAL A 394 13.32 24.14 21.98
N HIS A 395 13.44 24.17 20.65
CA HIS A 395 13.91 25.32 19.90
C HIS A 395 12.98 26.53 20.03
N ALA A 396 11.66 26.34 19.86
CA ALA A 396 10.64 27.35 20.12
C ALA A 396 10.53 27.71 21.62
N GLY A 397 11.21 26.95 22.49
CA GLY A 397 11.21 27.08 23.94
C GLY A 397 9.86 26.78 24.60
N THR A 398 8.91 26.17 23.88
CA THR A 398 7.64 25.65 24.42
C THR A 398 7.91 24.58 25.49
N VAL A 399 8.95 23.79 25.27
CA VAL A 399 9.48 22.78 26.19
C VAL A 399 10.93 23.11 26.53
N SER A 400 11.35 22.80 27.75
CA SER A 400 12.71 23.01 28.24
C SER A 400 13.31 21.71 28.76
N GLU A 401 14.61 21.54 28.55
CA GLU A 401 15.35 20.39 29.06
C GLU A 401 15.86 20.64 30.48
N MET A 402 15.47 19.78 31.41
CA MET A 402 15.90 19.78 32.80
C MET A 402 16.73 18.54 33.09
N ARG A 403 17.97 18.73 33.56
CA ARG A 403 18.83 17.64 34.02
C ARG A 403 18.64 17.43 35.52
N VAL A 404 18.09 16.29 35.90
CA VAL A 404 17.92 15.92 37.31
C VAL A 404 19.07 15.01 37.74
N PRO A 405 19.85 15.38 38.78
CA PRO A 405 20.90 14.52 39.34
C PRO A 405 20.29 13.22 39.87
N THR A 406 20.89 12.08 39.52
CA THR A 406 20.55 10.78 40.11
C THR A 406 21.81 10.19 40.74
N ARG A 407 21.69 9.07 41.46
CA ARG A 407 22.87 8.32 41.96
C ARG A 407 23.74 7.76 40.81
N GLY A 408 23.29 7.83 39.55
CA GLY A 408 24.00 7.42 38.34
C GLY A 408 23.99 8.52 37.27
N ARG A 409 23.75 8.15 35.99
CA ARG A 409 23.68 9.12 34.89
C ARG A 409 22.54 10.12 35.14
N PRO A 410 22.76 11.43 34.98
CA PRO A 410 21.71 12.43 35.10
C PRO A 410 20.51 12.09 34.20
N GLN A 411 19.31 12.19 34.75
CA GLN A 411 18.08 11.91 34.01
C GLN A 411 17.61 13.20 33.33
N LEU A 412 17.34 13.13 32.02
CA LEU A 412 16.80 14.24 31.25
C LEU A 412 15.27 14.23 31.34
N ARG A 413 14.69 15.36 31.75
CA ARG A 413 13.26 15.61 31.83
C ARG A 413 12.92 16.81 30.94
N TYR A 414 11.79 16.73 30.26
CA TYR A 414 11.25 17.78 29.42
C TYR A 414 10.11 18.45 30.18
N VAL A 415 10.18 19.77 30.37
CA VAL A 415 9.21 20.55 31.15
C VAL A 415 8.61 21.62 30.27
N HIS A 416 7.27 21.69 30.22
CA HIS A 416 6.57 22.72 29.46
C HIS A 416 6.81 24.11 30.08
N ARG A 417 6.99 25.15 29.25
CA ARG A 417 7.29 26.53 29.69
C ARG A 417 6.32 27.05 30.76
N LEU A 418 5.04 26.73 30.61
CA LEU A 418 3.97 27.13 31.55
C LEU A 418 4.11 26.48 32.94
N CYS A 419 4.78 25.33 33.05
CA CYS A 419 5.02 24.64 34.32
C CYS A 419 6.29 25.12 35.02
N GLY A 420 7.14 25.90 34.34
CA GLY A 420 8.43 26.37 34.83
C GLY A 420 8.43 27.68 35.64
N LYS A 421 7.27 28.33 35.85
CA LYS A 421 7.17 29.61 36.59
C LYS A 421 6.77 29.48 38.06
N SER A 422 6.95 28.34 38.71
CA SER A 422 6.93 28.28 40.18
C SER A 422 8.20 27.59 40.72
N GLY A 423 9.07 28.37 41.37
CA GLY A 423 9.99 27.82 42.37
C GLY A 423 11.50 27.92 42.16
N TYR A 424 12.04 28.66 41.18
CA TYR A 424 13.50 28.75 41.01
C TYR A 424 14.09 30.17 40.85
N ALA A 425 13.43 31.19 41.39
CA ALA A 425 13.97 32.56 41.47
C ALA A 425 14.41 32.99 42.89
N GLN A 426 14.41 32.12 43.91
CA GLN A 426 14.71 32.53 45.29
C GLN A 426 15.97 31.91 45.93
N ASN A 427 16.63 30.95 45.28
CA ASN A 427 17.80 30.28 45.87
C ASN A 427 19.16 30.70 45.27
N ALA A 428 19.20 31.65 44.33
CA ALA A 428 20.45 32.17 43.79
C ALA A 428 21.00 33.38 44.59
N ASP A 429 20.15 34.14 45.30
CA ASP A 429 20.55 35.38 45.99
C ASP A 429 20.99 35.20 47.46
N GLN A 430 20.73 34.04 48.08
CA GLN A 430 21.13 33.80 49.47
C GLN A 430 22.52 33.15 49.65
N ALA A 431 23.14 32.64 48.57
CA ALA A 431 24.49 32.06 48.63
C ALA A 431 25.62 33.11 48.45
N ALA A 432 25.29 34.36 48.10
CA ALA A 432 26.27 35.40 47.79
C ALA A 432 26.62 36.36 48.95
N LYS A 433 26.07 36.15 50.16
CA LYS A 433 26.34 37.02 51.31
C LYS A 433 26.68 36.23 52.58
N GLN A 434 27.95 35.82 52.70
CA GLN A 434 28.66 35.75 53.98
C GLN A 434 30.18 35.56 53.74
N PRO A 435 31.06 36.41 54.31
CA PRO A 435 32.49 36.31 54.13
C PRO A 435 33.15 35.30 55.09
N ALA A 436 34.29 34.77 54.65
CA ALA A 436 35.04 33.69 55.27
C ALA A 436 35.62 34.02 56.65
N GLU A 437 35.41 33.13 57.62
CA GLU A 437 36.24 33.01 58.83
C GLU A 437 36.77 31.58 58.99
N LYS A 438 38.10 31.45 59.13
CA LYS A 438 38.81 30.21 59.44
C LYS A 438 38.77 29.93 60.95
N PRO A 439 38.65 28.65 61.35
CA PRO A 439 39.41 28.22 62.53
C PRO A 439 40.15 26.88 62.37
N LYS A 440 41.48 26.98 62.60
CA LYS A 440 42.39 26.17 63.43
C LYS A 440 42.14 24.65 63.62
N THR A 441 43.14 23.87 63.23
CA THR A 441 43.48 22.51 63.71
C THR A 441 43.60 22.39 65.23
N PRO A 442 43.32 21.19 65.78
CA PRO A 442 44.32 20.53 66.63
C PRO A 442 44.58 19.05 66.31
N ARG A 443 45.71 18.58 66.86
CA ARG A 443 46.49 17.35 66.64
C ARG A 443 46.02 16.13 67.45
N LYS A 444 46.36 14.93 66.93
CA LYS A 444 46.79 13.64 67.59
C LYS A 444 45.68 12.89 68.38
N LYS A 445 45.61 11.55 68.51
CA LYS A 445 46.53 10.37 68.48
C LYS A 445 45.59 9.12 68.55
N GLN A 446 45.73 8.00 67.83
CA GLN A 446 46.48 6.75 68.15
C GLN A 446 46.03 5.70 67.11
N ASP A 447 46.93 5.12 66.30
CA ASP A 447 47.63 3.83 66.49
C ASP A 447 46.71 2.58 66.51
N GLN A 448 46.72 1.78 65.43
CA GLN A 448 47.37 0.45 65.30
C GLN A 448 46.46 -0.69 65.80
N GLN A 449 46.13 -1.76 65.07
CA GLN A 449 46.84 -2.74 64.21
C GLN A 449 45.70 -3.68 63.68
N ARG A 450 45.73 -4.46 62.60
CA ARG A 450 46.77 -5.25 61.92
C ARG A 450 46.15 -5.91 60.65
N LYS A 451 46.94 -5.97 59.56
CA LYS A 451 47.16 -7.11 58.62
C LYS A 451 45.96 -7.63 57.79
N LYS A 452 46.03 -7.89 56.47
CA LYS A 452 47.08 -8.10 55.45
C LYS A 452 46.41 -7.89 54.07
N GLY A 453 47.10 -7.30 53.09
CA GLY A 453 46.71 -7.35 51.66
C GLY A 453 47.22 -8.64 50.98
N PRO A 454 47.54 -8.65 49.66
CA PRO A 454 47.26 -7.61 48.66
C PRO A 454 46.92 -8.13 47.22
N THR A 455 46.33 -7.24 46.41
CA THR A 455 46.67 -6.86 45.00
C THR A 455 47.02 -7.87 43.89
N SER A 456 46.45 -7.65 42.69
CA SER A 456 47.15 -7.12 41.48
C SER A 456 46.10 -6.74 40.41
N SER A 457 45.89 -5.48 40.00
CA SER A 457 46.65 -4.69 39.00
C SER A 457 46.75 -5.38 37.63
N ALA A 458 46.45 -4.83 36.46
CA ALA A 458 46.12 -3.46 36.00
C ALA A 458 45.52 -3.55 34.56
N PRO A 459 45.79 -2.67 33.57
CA PRO A 459 44.84 -1.70 33.04
C PRO A 459 44.51 -1.82 31.52
N LYS A 460 43.61 -0.93 31.06
CA LYS A 460 43.20 -0.61 29.67
C LYS A 460 44.35 -0.61 28.63
N PRO A 461 44.07 -0.85 27.33
CA PRO A 461 43.95 0.27 26.38
C PRO A 461 42.96 0.10 25.19
N LEU A 462 42.95 1.16 24.36
CA LEU A 462 42.16 1.57 23.18
C LEU A 462 42.10 0.60 21.95
N PRO A 463 41.27 0.94 20.92
CA PRO A 463 40.72 0.02 19.90
C PRO A 463 41.50 0.03 18.57
N PRO A 464 41.20 -0.91 17.64
CA PRO A 464 41.11 -0.57 16.20
C PRO A 464 40.06 -1.43 15.40
N GLN A 465 39.38 -0.87 14.40
CA GLN A 465 39.58 -0.95 12.92
C GLN A 465 39.05 -2.20 12.19
N ARG A 466 38.52 -1.93 10.99
CA ARG A 466 38.00 -2.84 9.94
C ARG A 466 39.13 -3.65 9.27
N HIS A 467 38.83 -4.84 8.74
CA HIS A 467 39.06 -5.23 7.34
C HIS A 467 38.49 -6.64 7.03
N ASP A 468 38.21 -6.83 5.73
CA ASP A 468 37.76 -8.01 5.00
C ASP A 468 38.41 -9.36 5.35
N LEU A 469 37.71 -10.47 5.06
CA LEU A 469 38.07 -11.44 4.01
C LEU A 469 37.16 -12.69 4.01
N SER A 470 36.56 -12.95 2.84
CA SER A 470 36.41 -14.21 2.10
C SER A 470 36.27 -15.60 2.78
N ALA A 471 35.36 -16.38 2.18
CA ALA A 471 35.49 -17.79 1.75
C ALA A 471 34.81 -18.92 2.56
N ARG A 472 33.81 -19.53 1.87
CA ARG A 472 33.45 -20.95 1.74
C ARG A 472 33.80 -21.93 2.87
N ALA A 473 32.78 -22.63 3.36
CA ALA A 473 32.78 -24.10 3.46
C ALA A 473 31.33 -24.64 3.58
N GLU A 474 30.97 -25.55 2.69
CA GLU A 474 29.84 -26.46 2.79
C GLU A 474 30.13 -27.52 3.87
N ALA A 475 29.13 -27.90 4.67
CA ALA A 475 29.07 -29.23 5.29
C ALA A 475 27.64 -29.57 5.71
N THR A 476 27.27 -30.77 5.28
CA THR A 476 26.06 -31.58 5.44
C THR A 476 25.85 -32.13 6.86
N SER A 477 24.72 -32.85 7.02
CA SER A 477 24.33 -33.83 8.07
C SER A 477 23.69 -33.23 9.33
N GLU A 478 22.39 -33.40 9.55
CA GLU A 478 21.62 -34.59 9.97
C GLU A 478 21.51 -34.75 11.49
N GLN A 479 20.24 -34.91 11.90
CA GLN A 479 19.73 -35.64 13.08
C GLN A 479 20.01 -35.07 14.48
N ALA A 480 18.92 -34.73 15.19
CA ALA A 480 18.36 -35.62 16.22
C ALA A 480 17.32 -34.92 17.14
N PHE A 481 16.16 -35.57 17.23
CA PHE A 481 15.39 -35.83 18.46
C PHE A 481 15.06 -34.68 19.42
N PHE A 482 13.76 -34.35 19.50
CA PHE A 482 13.00 -34.58 20.73
C PHE A 482 11.53 -34.89 20.37
N ALA A 483 11.16 -36.16 20.57
CA ALA A 483 9.78 -36.58 20.68
C ALA A 483 9.29 -36.28 22.10
N ASN A 484 8.04 -35.81 22.24
CA ASN A 484 7.23 -36.27 23.36
C ASN A 484 5.75 -36.39 22.93
N PRO A 485 5.00 -37.39 23.44
CA PRO A 485 3.87 -37.99 22.73
C PRO A 485 2.50 -37.73 23.39
N LEU A 486 1.48 -38.34 22.76
CA LEU A 486 0.17 -38.76 23.28
C LEU A 486 -1.01 -37.77 23.22
N ILE A 487 -2.01 -38.17 22.40
CA ILE A 487 -3.47 -38.34 22.65
C ILE A 487 -4.16 -38.09 21.30
N SER A 488 -5.13 -38.85 20.78
CA SER A 488 -5.56 -40.25 20.85
C SER A 488 -6.54 -40.42 19.68
N HIS A 489 -6.64 -41.64 19.14
CA HIS A 489 -7.51 -42.02 18.03
C HIS A 489 -8.98 -41.59 18.16
N TYR A 490 -9.57 -41.14 17.06
CA TYR A 490 -10.97 -41.40 16.68
C TYR A 490 -11.03 -41.53 15.14
N ASP A 491 -11.42 -42.73 14.71
CA ASP A 491 -11.74 -43.09 13.34
C ASP A 491 -13.19 -42.72 12.98
N ASP A 492 -13.45 -42.71 11.67
CA ASP A 492 -14.73 -42.74 10.93
C ASP A 492 -15.51 -41.43 10.73
N ALA A 493 -15.33 -40.82 9.53
CA ALA A 493 -16.29 -39.91 8.90
C ALA A 493 -16.36 -40.19 7.37
N PRO A 494 -17.56 -40.13 6.74
CA PRO A 494 -17.82 -40.60 5.39
C PRO A 494 -17.21 -39.70 4.28
N PRO A 495 -17.08 -40.19 3.04
CA PRO A 495 -16.45 -39.45 1.95
C PRO A 495 -17.33 -38.25 1.55
N GLY A 496 -16.82 -37.02 1.73
CA GLY A 496 -17.52 -35.78 1.36
C GLY A 496 -17.25 -34.57 2.26
N ALA A 497 -16.56 -34.72 3.40
CA ALA A 497 -16.24 -33.59 4.27
C ALA A 497 -14.94 -32.88 3.84
N VAL A 498 -15.04 -31.62 3.42
CA VAL A 498 -13.90 -30.71 3.25
C VAL A 498 -13.27 -30.49 4.63
N LYS A 499 -12.07 -31.04 4.86
CA LYS A 499 -11.30 -30.74 6.07
C LYS A 499 -10.78 -29.29 6.01
N PRO A 500 -10.83 -28.53 7.12
CA PRO A 500 -10.30 -27.17 7.16
C PRO A 500 -8.78 -27.26 7.07
N SER A 501 -8.26 -27.04 5.86
CA SER A 501 -6.82 -27.02 5.62
C SER A 501 -6.41 -25.58 5.35
N THR A 502 -6.03 -24.87 6.42
CA THR A 502 -4.97 -23.84 6.50
C THR A 502 -5.27 -22.86 7.65
N PRO A 503 -4.36 -22.67 8.62
CA PRO A 503 -4.50 -21.60 9.61
C PRO A 503 -4.49 -20.23 8.91
N GLY A 504 -5.55 -19.45 9.05
CA GLY A 504 -5.62 -18.07 8.54
C GLY A 504 -6.59 -17.80 7.39
N MET A 505 -7.33 -18.81 6.90
CA MET A 505 -8.41 -18.59 5.93
C MET A 505 -9.70 -18.19 6.65
N THR A 506 -10.25 -17.03 6.31
CA THR A 506 -11.62 -16.65 6.71
C THR A 506 -12.64 -17.49 5.95
N GLU A 507 -13.73 -17.88 6.59
CA GLU A 507 -14.87 -18.63 6.00
C GLU A 507 -15.32 -18.07 4.63
N ARG A 508 -15.26 -16.75 4.48
CA ARG A 508 -15.57 -16.01 3.24
C ARG A 508 -14.67 -16.34 2.04
N VAL A 509 -13.38 -16.60 2.27
CA VAL A 509 -12.42 -16.97 1.21
C VAL A 509 -12.73 -18.38 0.72
N ILE A 510 -13.12 -19.28 1.65
CA ILE A 510 -13.54 -20.64 1.33
C ILE A 510 -14.80 -20.61 0.44
N ASP A 511 -15.77 -19.77 0.77
CA ASP A 511 -16.99 -19.59 -0.04
C ASP A 511 -16.70 -19.05 -1.45
N ILE A 512 -15.78 -18.08 -1.57
CA ILE A 512 -15.39 -17.54 -2.88
C ILE A 512 -14.72 -18.64 -3.71
N ILE A 513 -13.77 -19.39 -3.14
CA ILE A 513 -13.10 -20.50 -3.83
C ILE A 513 -14.12 -21.57 -4.26
N ALA A 514 -15.10 -21.88 -3.42
CA ALA A 514 -16.17 -22.82 -3.76
C ALA A 514 -17.02 -22.32 -4.94
N ARG A 515 -17.37 -21.04 -4.98
CA ARG A 515 -18.11 -20.42 -6.10
C ARG A 515 -17.29 -20.37 -7.39
N GLN A 516 -15.99 -20.05 -7.30
CA GLN A 516 -15.07 -20.09 -8.44
C GLN A 516 -15.02 -21.48 -9.06
N LYS A 517 -14.89 -22.54 -8.22
CA LYS A 517 -14.92 -23.93 -8.69
C LYS A 517 -16.24 -24.30 -9.36
N ALA A 518 -17.38 -23.92 -8.79
CA ALA A 518 -18.70 -24.18 -9.36
C ALA A 518 -18.92 -23.46 -10.71
N SER A 519 -18.49 -22.19 -10.82
CA SER A 519 -18.55 -21.40 -12.06
C SER A 519 -17.69 -22.02 -13.16
N GLN A 520 -16.47 -22.46 -12.82
CA GLN A 520 -15.57 -23.14 -13.76
C GLN A 520 -16.11 -24.49 -14.22
N GLN A 521 -16.67 -25.29 -13.31
CA GLN A 521 -17.29 -26.57 -13.67
C GLN A 521 -18.46 -26.38 -14.66
N THR A 522 -19.28 -25.34 -14.43
CA THR A 522 -20.36 -24.96 -15.35
C THR A 522 -19.83 -24.51 -16.72
N ALA A 523 -18.70 -23.79 -16.77
CA ALA A 523 -18.06 -23.38 -18.01
C ALA A 523 -17.44 -24.55 -18.78
N VAL A 524 -16.84 -25.52 -18.07
CA VAL A 524 -16.30 -26.76 -18.63
C VAL A 524 -17.42 -27.64 -19.20
N GLU A 525 -18.54 -27.79 -18.48
CA GLU A 525 -19.72 -28.54 -18.94
C GLU A 525 -20.40 -27.89 -20.15
N ARG A 526 -20.44 -26.55 -20.24
CA ARG A 526 -20.93 -25.84 -21.44
C ARG A 526 -20.04 -26.03 -22.66
N CYS A 527 -18.75 -26.29 -22.47
CA CYS A 527 -17.83 -26.60 -23.58
C CYS A 527 -17.86 -28.07 -24.00
N ASN A 528 -18.49 -28.95 -23.22
CA ASN A 528 -18.63 -30.39 -23.50
C ASN A 528 -20.10 -30.83 -23.35
N PRO A 529 -20.95 -30.68 -24.39
CA PRO A 529 -22.35 -31.11 -24.30
C PRO A 529 -22.43 -32.65 -24.13
N PRO A 530 -23.35 -33.17 -23.29
CA PRO A 530 -23.50 -34.60 -23.11
C PRO A 530 -24.20 -35.19 -24.34
N GLY A 531 -23.43 -35.82 -25.23
CA GLY A 531 -23.96 -36.43 -26.45
C GLY A 531 -22.95 -37.08 -27.39
N GLY A 532 -21.74 -37.40 -26.93
CA GLY A 532 -20.79 -38.21 -27.70
C GLY A 532 -20.93 -39.68 -27.31
N GLU A 533 -21.21 -40.55 -28.29
CA GLU A 533 -21.42 -41.99 -28.15
C GLU A 533 -20.37 -42.67 -27.26
N HIS A 534 -20.83 -43.52 -26.33
CA HIS A 534 -19.99 -44.46 -25.61
C HIS A 534 -19.26 -45.39 -26.60
N CYS A 535 -17.93 -45.30 -26.65
CA CYS A 535 -17.11 -46.30 -27.32
C CYS A 535 -16.65 -47.33 -26.28
N ASP A 536 -17.32 -48.48 -26.24
CA ASP A 536 -16.88 -49.68 -25.50
C ASP A 536 -15.63 -50.28 -26.17
N LYS A 537 -14.42 -49.86 -25.75
CA LYS A 537 -13.18 -50.64 -25.92
C LYS A 537 -12.22 -50.43 -24.74
N PRO A 538 -11.54 -51.48 -24.25
CA PRO A 538 -10.58 -51.37 -23.15
C PRO A 538 -9.29 -50.66 -23.60
N PRO A 539 -8.49 -50.11 -22.66
CA PRO A 539 -7.37 -49.24 -23.00
C PRO A 539 -6.18 -50.10 -23.42
N GLU A 540 -5.82 -50.02 -24.70
CA GLU A 540 -4.47 -50.39 -25.16
C GLU A 540 -3.61 -49.13 -25.29
N GLU A 541 -2.34 -49.32 -24.95
CA GLU A 541 -1.30 -48.36 -24.67
C GLU A 541 -1.21 -47.18 -25.66
N GLY A 542 -1.13 -45.96 -25.10
CA GLY A 542 -0.71 -44.74 -25.82
C GLY A 542 -1.82 -43.77 -26.19
N SER A 543 -2.29 -42.95 -25.24
CA SER A 543 -3.17 -41.81 -25.50
C SER A 543 -2.66 -40.52 -24.84
N ASP A 544 -1.45 -40.14 -25.24
CA ASP A 544 -0.71 -38.91 -24.89
C ASP A 544 -1.27 -37.60 -25.54
N VAL A 545 -2.53 -37.54 -26.00
CA VAL A 545 -2.93 -36.50 -26.98
C VAL A 545 -4.12 -35.62 -26.62
N CYS A 546 -4.98 -35.90 -25.63
CA CYS A 546 -6.23 -35.12 -25.50
C CYS A 546 -6.12 -33.70 -24.89
N LEU A 547 -5.13 -33.39 -24.05
CA LEU A 547 -5.00 -32.05 -23.43
C LEU A 547 -3.98 -31.13 -24.13
N LEU A 548 -3.03 -31.71 -24.86
CA LEU A 548 -2.15 -30.95 -25.76
C LEU A 548 -2.87 -30.54 -27.06
N HIS A 549 -3.92 -31.26 -27.48
CA HIS A 549 -4.67 -30.92 -28.70
C HIS A 549 -5.49 -29.63 -28.56
N LEU A 550 -6.06 -29.34 -27.38
CA LEU A 550 -6.80 -28.08 -27.14
C LEU A 550 -5.87 -26.85 -27.11
N ASN A 551 -4.64 -27.00 -26.61
CA ASN A 551 -3.67 -25.90 -26.63
C ASN A 551 -2.96 -25.76 -28.00
N ARG A 552 -2.79 -26.86 -28.75
CA ARG A 552 -2.19 -26.83 -30.10
C ARG A 552 -3.17 -26.30 -31.16
N GLN A 553 -4.45 -26.65 -31.11
CA GLN A 553 -5.45 -26.07 -32.02
C GLN A 553 -5.64 -24.56 -31.78
N ARG A 554 -5.51 -24.07 -30.54
CA ARG A 554 -5.50 -22.63 -30.25
C ARG A 554 -4.25 -21.93 -30.81
N LEU A 555 -3.08 -22.57 -30.76
CA LEU A 555 -1.83 -22.05 -31.34
C LEU A 555 -1.80 -22.12 -32.88
N GLU A 556 -2.40 -23.13 -33.49
CA GLU A 556 -2.49 -23.26 -34.95
C GLU A 556 -3.53 -22.32 -35.57
N VAL A 557 -4.65 -22.04 -34.88
CA VAL A 557 -5.61 -20.99 -35.25
C VAL A 557 -4.99 -19.58 -35.10
N LEU A 558 -4.05 -19.39 -34.17
CA LEU A 558 -3.28 -18.15 -34.04
C LEU A 558 -2.17 -18.00 -35.11
N ARG A 559 -1.59 -19.11 -35.60
CA ARG A 559 -0.62 -19.09 -36.71
C ARG A 559 -1.27 -18.96 -38.09
N ALA A 560 -2.47 -19.49 -38.28
CA ALA A 560 -3.21 -19.39 -39.55
C ALA A 560 -3.86 -18.02 -39.80
N ARG A 561 -3.85 -17.10 -38.82
CA ARG A 561 -4.42 -15.74 -38.94
C ARG A 561 -3.37 -14.63 -39.06
N GLY A 562 -2.09 -14.98 -39.17
CA GLY A 562 -0.99 -14.05 -39.40
C GLY A 562 -0.13 -14.51 -40.56
N GLY A 563 -0.58 -14.26 -41.79
CA GLY A 563 0.16 -14.65 -42.99
C GLY A 563 -0.65 -14.56 -44.27
N ASP A 564 -1.04 -13.33 -44.64
CA ASP A 564 -1.11 -12.91 -46.05
C ASP A 564 -1.00 -11.38 -46.09
N ALA A 565 0.25 -10.91 -46.08
CA ALA A 565 0.66 -9.61 -46.60
C ALA A 565 1.97 -9.84 -47.35
N SER A 566 1.84 -10.20 -48.63
CA SER A 566 2.75 -9.76 -49.69
C SER A 566 2.37 -8.36 -50.15
#